data_AF-A0A9D2GFI1-F1
#
_entry.id   AF-A0A9D2GFI1-F1
#
_cell.length_a   1.000
_cell.length_b   1.000
_cell.length_c   1.000
_cell.angle_alpha   90.00
_cell.angle_beta   90.00
_cell.angle_gamma   90.00
#
_symmetry.space_group_name_H-M   'P 1'
#
loop_
_entity.id
_entity.type
_entity.pdbx_description
1 polymer ?
#
loop_
_entity_poly.entity_id
_entity_poly.type
_entity_poly.pdbx_seq_one_letter_code
_entity_poly.pdbx_strand_id
1 'polypeptide(L)'
;MKKRLFSCIATVAAMLVLGSVTVLAAPADRFDDVLEDAWYVEDINYVIQNNLMNGMSDTFFGPDDLMTRGQFVAMLGRLAGVEDASITDPQKTVFNDVNATDYYASHVAWASELGIVKGIDETSFAPNANVTREQMAALVARFSKLSRVYLPTEASNFADDAFIADYAREAVYGMKSVGILQGVGDNYFAPRGYTSRAAAAKVVRCYMEYEPVDTAVISIEKFTLGQGYILIPSVVPLEDHATVDSVLHQVSSECGISLKFNTSYGYLTYVEDRENTILDIPAFILEEMAKSQTNLGDRTNETFLGEYDYTPQAGWLYWVNNTPASVSANEYFIGDCDVVRFQFSLYGYGADLGRADDWTIPYQTSADKDELMMAVAWANDSDDDAYTHALEVLTDLESTQDEVDAALQALPSLK
;
A
#
# COMPACT_ATOMS: atom_id res chain seq x y z
N MET A 1 -16.72 -3.65 8.99
CA MET A 1 -16.65 -2.42 9.82
C MET A 1 -16.35 -2.72 11.28
N LYS A 2 -15.23 -2.17 11.80
CA LYS A 2 -14.59 -2.40 13.11
C LYS A 2 -13.77 -3.69 13.24
N LYS A 3 -12.50 -3.62 12.81
CA LYS A 3 -11.32 -4.29 13.38
C LYS A 3 -10.20 -4.32 12.33
N ARG A 4 -9.45 -3.23 12.21
CA ARG A 4 -8.07 -3.30 11.72
C ARG A 4 -7.25 -2.50 12.74
N LEU A 5 -6.35 -3.23 13.41
CA LEU A 5 -5.60 -2.91 14.63
C LEU A 5 -6.46 -2.66 15.90
N PHE A 6 -5.92 -3.01 17.07
CA PHE A 6 -6.55 -3.04 18.41
C PHE A 6 -7.47 -4.22 18.75
N SER A 7 -6.92 -5.44 18.73
CA SER A 7 -7.36 -6.48 19.66
C SER A 7 -6.64 -6.31 21.00
N CYS A 8 -7.19 -5.50 21.90
CA CYS A 8 -7.07 -5.61 23.37
C CYS A 8 -7.80 -4.45 24.07
N ILE A 9 -9.14 -4.47 24.10
CA ILE A 9 -9.90 -3.69 25.09
C ILE A 9 -10.94 -4.62 25.72
N ALA A 10 -10.79 -4.79 27.04
CA ALA A 10 -11.66 -5.58 27.89
C ALA A 10 -13.10 -5.03 27.89
N THR A 11 -14.06 -5.94 27.77
CA THR A 11 -15.48 -5.70 27.99
C THR A 11 -15.72 -5.20 29.42
N VAL A 12 -16.17 -3.96 29.60
CA VAL A 12 -16.73 -3.50 30.89
C VAL A 12 -18.24 -3.41 30.75
N ALA A 13 -18.96 -4.24 31.51
CA ALA A 13 -20.39 -4.15 31.68
C ALA A 13 -20.74 -2.89 32.50
N ALA A 14 -21.61 -2.04 31.97
CA ALA A 14 -22.07 -0.83 32.66
C ALA A 14 -23.00 -1.18 33.84
N MET A 15 -22.49 -1.03 35.06
CA MET A 15 -23.31 -0.82 36.27
C MET A 15 -23.46 0.69 36.48
N LEU A 16 -24.69 1.18 36.46
CA LEU A 16 -25.01 2.58 36.73
C LEU A 16 -24.84 2.86 38.24
N VAL A 17 -23.66 3.36 38.63
CA VAL A 17 -23.42 3.97 39.94
C VAL A 17 -23.33 5.47 39.73
N LEU A 18 -24.25 6.22 40.34
CA LEU A 18 -24.18 7.68 40.45
C LEU A 18 -23.00 8.06 41.35
N GLY A 19 -21.81 8.07 40.78
CA GLY A 19 -20.59 8.61 41.38
C GLY A 19 -20.27 9.98 40.77
N SER A 20 -19.71 10.88 41.58
CA SER A 20 -19.21 12.19 41.14
C SER A 20 -18.32 12.03 39.91
N VAL A 21 -18.62 12.74 38.83
CA VAL A 21 -17.74 12.82 37.66
C VAL A 21 -16.47 13.52 38.09
N THR A 22 -15.42 12.76 38.41
CA THR A 22 -14.07 13.31 38.43
C THR A 22 -13.70 13.59 36.98
N VAL A 23 -13.72 14.86 36.59
CA VAL A 23 -13.08 15.31 35.36
C VAL A 23 -11.59 15.02 35.56
N LEU A 24 -11.07 14.00 34.88
CA LEU A 24 -9.63 13.79 34.78
C LEU A 24 -9.08 15.01 34.02
N ALA A 25 -8.11 15.72 34.62
CA ALA A 25 -7.39 16.78 33.94
C ALA A 25 -6.83 16.25 32.62
N ALA A 26 -6.95 17.04 31.55
CA ALA A 26 -6.45 16.64 30.25
C ALA A 26 -4.91 16.56 30.32
N PRO A 27 -4.26 15.61 29.62
CA PRO A 27 -2.81 15.45 29.77
C PRO A 27 -1.98 16.66 29.34
N ALA A 28 -2.54 17.54 28.51
CA ALA A 28 -1.92 18.79 28.13
C ALA A 28 -1.95 19.86 29.24
N ASP A 29 -2.84 19.75 30.24
CA ASP A 29 -3.00 20.73 31.34
C ASP A 29 -1.74 20.87 32.21
N ARG A 30 -0.77 19.95 32.07
CA ARG A 30 0.52 20.02 32.74
C ARG A 30 1.51 20.98 32.07
N PHE A 31 1.21 21.46 30.86
CA PHE A 31 2.10 22.33 30.09
C PHE A 31 1.63 23.79 30.17
N ASP A 32 2.51 24.66 30.66
CA ASP A 32 2.23 26.08 30.91
C ASP A 32 1.95 26.87 29.62
N ASP A 33 2.41 26.36 28.47
CA ASP A 33 2.34 26.98 27.15
C ASP A 33 1.24 26.39 26.23
N VAL A 34 0.42 25.48 26.75
CA VAL A 34 -0.76 24.94 26.07
C VAL A 34 -2.01 25.60 26.63
N LEU A 35 -2.46 26.67 25.99
CA LEU A 35 -3.66 27.41 26.40
C LEU A 35 -4.93 26.61 26.09
N GLU A 36 -5.85 26.47 27.04
CA GLU A 36 -7.07 25.64 26.95
C GLU A 36 -7.94 25.92 25.70
N ASP A 37 -8.00 27.17 25.24
CA ASP A 37 -8.80 27.58 24.06
C ASP A 37 -7.98 27.64 22.75
N ALA A 38 -6.72 27.17 22.74
CA ALA A 38 -5.90 27.18 21.53
C ALA A 38 -6.36 26.11 20.53
N TRP A 39 -6.25 26.41 19.24
CA TRP A 39 -6.72 25.53 18.15
C TRP A 39 -6.10 24.12 18.16
N TYR A 40 -4.93 23.97 18.78
CA TYR A 40 -4.14 22.74 18.81
C TYR A 40 -4.34 21.89 20.06
N VAL A 41 -5.16 22.32 21.03
CA VAL A 41 -5.26 21.64 22.34
C VAL A 41 -5.73 20.20 22.21
N GLU A 42 -6.73 19.96 21.37
CA GLU A 42 -7.22 18.60 21.10
C GLU A 42 -6.15 17.74 20.44
N ASP A 43 -5.41 18.30 19.48
CA ASP A 43 -4.33 17.63 18.78
C ASP A 43 -3.18 17.24 19.74
N ILE A 44 -2.79 18.15 20.63
CA ILE A 44 -1.75 17.91 21.65
C ILE A 44 -2.23 16.87 22.67
N ASN A 45 -3.46 16.99 23.16
CA ASN A 45 -4.03 16.00 24.07
C ASN A 45 -4.01 14.61 23.45
N TYR A 46 -4.39 14.47 22.18
CA TYR A 46 -4.36 13.19 21.47
C TYR A 46 -2.96 12.57 21.44
N VAL A 47 -1.94 13.33 21.03
CA VAL A 47 -0.58 12.78 20.87
C VAL A 47 0.09 12.47 22.21
N ILE A 48 -0.25 13.19 23.29
CA ILE A 48 0.22 12.87 24.65
C ILE A 48 -0.50 11.62 25.18
N GLN A 49 -1.82 11.54 25.05
CA GLN A 49 -2.62 10.39 25.51
C GLN A 49 -2.19 9.08 24.85
N ASN A 50 -1.82 9.14 23.58
CA ASN A 50 -1.36 7.99 22.81
C ASN A 50 0.16 7.79 22.86
N ASN A 51 0.89 8.54 23.71
CA ASN A 51 2.35 8.47 23.86
C ASN A 51 3.13 8.67 22.54
N LEU A 52 2.60 9.43 21.59
CA LEU A 52 3.23 9.70 20.29
C LEU A 52 4.25 10.85 20.39
N MET A 53 4.00 11.79 21.29
CA MET A 53 4.87 12.92 21.58
C MET A 53 5.07 13.10 23.09
N ASN A 54 6.18 13.74 23.44
CA ASN A 54 6.48 14.20 24.79
C ASN A 54 6.64 15.72 24.80
N GLY A 55 6.49 16.33 25.98
CA GLY A 55 6.89 17.71 26.21
C GLY A 55 8.41 17.89 26.05
N MET A 56 8.83 19.12 25.77
CA MET A 56 10.23 19.51 25.73
C MET A 56 10.82 19.62 27.16
N SER A 57 9.95 19.79 28.15
CA SER A 57 10.22 19.60 29.58
C SER A 57 8.97 19.07 30.30
N ASP A 58 9.02 18.94 31.62
CA ASP A 58 7.87 18.52 32.42
C ASP A 58 6.67 19.47 32.32
N THR A 59 6.92 20.77 32.10
CA THR A 59 5.89 21.83 32.06
C THR A 59 5.88 22.66 30.76
N PHE A 60 6.66 22.29 29.74
CA PHE A 60 6.71 23.00 28.46
C PHE A 60 6.57 22.04 27.29
N PHE A 61 5.60 22.28 26.41
CA PHE A 61 5.36 21.46 25.21
C PHE A 61 6.03 22.01 23.95
N GLY A 62 6.06 23.33 23.78
CA GLY A 62 6.52 24.05 22.59
C GLY A 62 5.58 23.89 21.39
N PRO A 63 4.29 24.30 21.44
CA PRO A 63 3.36 24.08 20.32
C PRO A 63 3.75 24.84 19.05
N ASP A 64 4.30 26.04 19.20
CA ASP A 64 4.77 26.90 18.10
C ASP A 64 6.23 26.65 17.72
N ASP A 65 6.96 25.82 18.50
CA ASP A 65 8.33 25.44 18.15
C ASP A 65 8.33 24.60 16.87
N LEU A 66 9.36 24.78 16.06
CA LEU A 66 9.53 24.02 14.83
C LEU A 66 9.87 22.56 15.14
N MET A 67 9.21 21.65 14.42
CA MET A 67 9.40 20.21 14.54
C MET A 67 10.64 19.78 13.74
N THR A 68 11.53 19.01 14.34
CA THR A 68 12.67 18.43 13.61
C THR A 68 12.28 17.14 12.88
N ARG A 69 13.06 16.76 11.86
CA ARG A 69 12.89 15.50 11.14
C ARG A 69 12.96 14.28 12.05
N GLY A 70 13.93 14.26 12.98
CA GLY A 70 14.08 13.21 13.98
C GLY A 70 12.88 13.10 14.92
N GLN A 71 12.32 14.24 15.36
CA GLN A 71 11.11 14.25 16.18
C GLN A 71 9.89 13.71 15.42
N PHE A 72 9.73 14.10 14.16
CA PHE A 72 8.58 13.65 13.36
C PHE A 72 8.65 12.15 13.03
N VAL A 73 9.81 11.64 12.64
CA VAL A 73 10.00 10.20 12.41
C VAL A 73 9.84 9.42 13.71
N ALA A 74 10.30 9.96 14.84
CA ALA A 74 10.04 9.37 16.13
C ALA A 74 8.54 9.24 16.45
N MET A 75 7.77 10.26 16.11
CA MET A 75 6.32 10.24 16.27
C MET A 75 5.65 9.15 15.42
N LEU A 76 6.07 8.98 14.15
CA LEU A 76 5.58 7.90 13.28
C LEU A 76 6.01 6.51 13.78
N GLY A 77 7.24 6.38 14.30
CA GLY A 77 7.73 5.14 14.90
C GLY A 77 6.89 4.71 16.09
N ARG A 78 6.61 5.63 17.02
CA ARG A 78 5.72 5.35 18.15
C ARG A 78 4.31 5.01 17.70
N LEU A 79 3.82 5.64 16.63
CA LEU A 79 2.52 5.30 16.06
C LEU A 79 2.47 3.87 15.52
N ALA A 80 3.57 3.37 14.95
CA ALA A 80 3.74 1.97 14.56
C ALA A 80 4.06 1.02 15.74
N GLY A 81 4.17 1.53 16.96
CA GLY A 81 4.51 0.75 18.15
C GLY A 81 6.01 0.44 18.30
N VAL A 82 6.88 1.15 17.57
CA VAL A 82 8.34 1.05 17.77
C VAL A 82 8.69 1.67 19.12
N GLU A 83 9.36 0.91 19.97
CA GLU A 83 9.78 1.38 21.30
C GLU A 83 10.98 2.33 21.22
N ASP A 84 11.02 3.30 22.14
CA ASP A 84 12.16 4.19 22.36
C ASP A 84 13.36 3.37 22.88
N ALA A 85 14.15 2.83 21.96
CA ALA A 85 15.33 2.02 22.28
C ALA A 85 16.62 2.61 21.69
N SER A 86 17.74 2.43 22.41
CA SER A 86 19.05 2.63 21.80
C SER A 86 19.33 1.52 20.78
N ILE A 87 19.98 1.89 19.69
CA ILE A 87 20.45 0.92 18.70
C ILE A 87 21.69 0.23 19.27
N THR A 88 21.66 -1.09 19.43
CA THR A 88 22.82 -1.87 19.89
C THR A 88 23.76 -2.28 18.76
N ASP A 89 23.27 -2.27 17.52
CA ASP A 89 24.03 -2.57 16.31
C ASP A 89 24.08 -1.34 15.39
N PRO A 90 25.21 -0.62 15.30
CA PRO A 90 25.35 0.57 14.47
C PRO A 90 25.05 0.34 12.99
N GLN A 91 25.09 -0.90 12.48
CA GLN A 91 24.73 -1.20 11.09
C GLN A 91 23.22 -1.11 10.82
N LYS A 92 22.38 -0.95 11.86
CA LYS A 92 20.94 -0.78 11.71
C LYS A 92 20.52 0.57 11.12
N THR A 93 21.43 1.51 10.96
CA THR A 93 21.16 2.73 10.19
C THR A 93 22.27 2.97 9.19
N VAL A 94 21.88 3.35 7.97
CA VAL A 94 22.80 3.78 6.91
C VAL A 94 23.27 5.22 7.10
N PHE A 95 22.69 5.96 8.06
CA PHE A 95 22.94 7.38 8.26
C PHE A 95 24.03 7.64 9.32
N ASN A 96 25.09 8.33 8.90
CA ASN A 96 26.24 8.65 9.75
C ASN A 96 25.96 9.74 10.80
N ASP A 97 24.89 10.52 10.62
CA ASP A 97 24.50 11.63 11.49
C ASP A 97 23.41 11.26 12.51
N VAL A 98 23.16 9.97 12.70
CA VAL A 98 22.26 9.43 13.72
C VAL A 98 23.08 8.65 14.74
N ASN A 99 23.23 9.17 15.96
CA ASN A 99 23.95 8.45 17.00
C ASN A 99 23.05 7.36 17.59
N ALA A 100 23.63 6.19 17.86
CA ALA A 100 22.90 5.03 18.37
C ALA A 100 22.14 5.27 19.71
N THR A 101 22.57 6.27 20.48
CA THR A 101 21.97 6.67 21.77
C THR A 101 20.95 7.80 21.66
N ASP A 102 20.76 8.38 20.48
CA ASP A 102 19.75 9.42 20.28
C ASP A 102 18.35 8.82 20.46
N TYR A 103 17.44 9.56 21.08
CA TYR A 103 16.08 9.06 21.37
C TYR A 103 15.28 8.68 20.11
N TYR A 104 15.64 9.23 18.96
CA TYR A 104 15.02 8.93 17.67
C TYR A 104 15.76 7.83 16.89
N ALA A 105 16.89 7.32 17.38
CA ALA A 105 17.77 6.45 16.60
C ALA A 105 17.04 5.20 16.11
N SER A 106 16.42 4.42 17.01
CA SER A 106 15.65 3.22 16.67
C SER A 106 14.53 3.49 15.68
N HIS A 107 13.87 4.64 15.80
CA HIS A 107 12.80 5.05 14.89
C HIS A 107 13.33 5.43 13.52
N VAL A 108 14.47 6.11 13.42
CA VAL A 108 15.11 6.41 12.13
C VAL A 108 15.63 5.14 11.46
N ALA A 109 16.22 4.21 12.22
CA ALA A 109 16.63 2.91 11.71
C ALA A 109 15.44 2.11 11.14
N TRP A 110 14.36 1.96 11.92
CA TRP A 110 13.11 1.35 11.48
C TRP A 110 12.56 2.03 10.22
N ALA A 111 12.44 3.35 10.24
CA ALA A 111 11.90 4.11 9.11
C ALA A 111 12.78 3.99 7.86
N SER A 112 14.10 3.83 8.03
CA SER A 112 15.05 3.64 6.92
C SER A 112 14.94 2.24 6.35
N GLU A 113 14.85 1.23 7.22
CA GLU A 113 14.66 -0.17 6.83
C GLU A 113 13.35 -0.34 6.06
N LEU A 114 12.30 0.37 6.46
CA LEU A 114 10.99 0.31 5.80
C LEU A 114 10.79 1.28 4.63
N GLY A 115 11.84 2.01 4.23
CA GLY A 115 11.78 2.96 3.12
C GLY A 115 10.91 4.21 3.38
N ILE A 116 10.45 4.44 4.62
CA ILE A 116 9.74 5.68 5.02
C ILE A 116 10.67 6.88 4.87
N VAL A 117 11.94 6.73 5.26
CA VAL A 117 12.97 7.75 5.06
C VAL A 117 14.03 7.27 4.07
N LYS A 118 14.37 8.12 3.09
CA LYS A 118 15.46 7.90 2.13
C LYS A 118 16.72 8.75 2.45
N GLY A 119 16.71 9.51 3.54
CA GLY A 119 17.75 10.50 3.86
C GLY A 119 17.58 11.84 3.13
N ILE A 120 18.53 12.76 3.34
CA ILE A 120 18.75 13.93 2.46
C ILE A 120 19.81 13.62 1.40
N ASP A 121 20.60 12.58 1.64
CA ASP A 121 21.51 11.89 0.74
C ASP A 121 21.65 10.44 1.21
N GLU A 122 22.47 9.64 0.52
CA GLU A 122 22.65 8.20 0.78
C GLU A 122 23.13 7.88 2.21
N THR A 123 23.78 8.83 2.91
CA THR A 123 24.43 8.58 4.20
C THR A 123 24.09 9.60 5.29
N SER A 124 23.18 10.54 5.03
CA SER A 124 22.78 11.57 5.98
C SER A 124 21.27 11.72 6.06
N PHE A 125 20.73 11.81 7.27
CA PHE A 125 19.29 11.99 7.51
C PHE A 125 18.91 13.43 7.90
N ALA A 126 19.83 14.19 8.48
CA ALA A 126 19.66 15.50 9.09
C ALA A 126 18.56 15.54 10.19
N PRO A 127 18.68 14.74 11.27
CA PRO A 127 17.63 14.59 12.28
C PRO A 127 17.27 15.89 13.02
N ASN A 128 18.23 16.81 13.15
CA ASN A 128 18.04 18.08 13.84
C ASN A 128 17.58 19.23 12.93
N ALA A 129 17.46 19.00 11.62
CA ALA A 129 16.88 19.98 10.71
C ALA A 129 15.35 20.01 10.85
N ASN A 130 14.77 21.20 10.73
CA ASN A 130 13.31 21.36 10.77
C ASN A 130 12.67 20.70 9.55
N VAL A 131 11.58 19.96 9.78
CA VAL A 131 10.84 19.31 8.70
C VAL A 131 10.01 20.34 7.95
N THR A 132 10.10 20.33 6.62
CA THR A 132 9.22 21.15 5.77
C THR A 132 7.87 20.48 5.59
N ARG A 133 6.86 21.25 5.17
CA ARG A 133 5.50 20.75 4.96
C ARG A 133 5.42 19.70 3.87
N GLU A 134 6.15 19.87 2.76
CA GLU A 134 6.22 18.85 1.70
C GLU A 134 6.95 17.57 2.15
N GLN A 135 7.99 17.70 2.99
CA GLN A 135 8.68 16.53 3.55
C GLN A 135 7.79 15.77 4.53
N MET A 136 7.05 16.48 5.37
CA MET A 136 6.08 15.87 6.29
C MET A 136 5.01 15.08 5.51
N ALA A 137 4.44 15.66 4.45
CA ALA A 137 3.47 14.97 3.60
C ALA A 137 4.09 13.71 2.96
N ALA A 138 5.29 13.80 2.39
CA ALA A 138 5.96 12.63 1.82
C ALA A 138 6.22 11.52 2.84
N LEU A 139 6.57 11.86 4.09
CA LEU A 139 6.79 10.88 5.16
C LEU A 139 5.49 10.19 5.58
N VAL A 140 4.39 10.95 5.75
CA VAL A 140 3.09 10.38 6.10
C VAL A 140 2.54 9.50 4.97
N ALA A 141 2.79 9.83 3.69
CA ALA A 141 2.32 9.02 2.57
C ALA A 141 3.08 7.69 2.46
N ARG A 142 4.39 7.69 2.71
CA ARG A 142 5.15 6.42 2.77
C ARG A 142 4.72 5.57 3.98
N PHE A 143 4.44 6.21 5.11
CA PHE A 143 3.86 5.53 6.26
C PHE A 143 2.46 4.94 5.97
N SER A 144 1.64 5.63 5.19
CA SER A 144 0.31 5.15 4.81
C SER A 144 0.37 3.92 3.92
N LYS A 145 1.33 3.86 2.99
CA LYS A 145 1.59 2.66 2.18
C LYS A 145 1.92 1.43 3.04
N LEU A 146 2.84 1.58 4.00
CA LEU A 146 3.20 0.51 4.95
C LEU A 146 2.00 0.03 5.77
N SER A 147 1.17 0.96 6.23
CA SER A 147 -0.02 0.64 7.04
C SER A 147 -1.27 0.32 6.21
N ARG A 148 -1.13 0.18 4.88
CA ARG A 148 -2.20 -0.12 3.91
C ARG A 148 -3.38 0.84 4.00
N VAL A 149 -3.09 2.11 4.26
CA VAL A 149 -4.07 3.20 4.29
C VAL A 149 -4.04 3.90 2.94
N TYR A 150 -5.13 3.73 2.19
CA TYR A 150 -5.27 4.32 0.86
C TYR A 150 -5.46 5.83 0.97
N LEU A 151 -4.57 6.57 0.31
CA LEU A 151 -4.72 8.00 0.08
C LEU A 151 -5.10 8.20 -1.38
N PRO A 152 -6.21 8.90 -1.69
CA PRO A 152 -6.57 9.21 -3.07
C PRO A 152 -5.47 10.03 -3.76
N THR A 153 -5.44 10.06 -5.09
CA THR A 153 -4.42 10.82 -5.83
C THR A 153 -4.91 12.18 -6.32
N GLU A 154 -6.23 12.43 -6.28
CA GLU A 154 -6.87 13.60 -6.87
C GLU A 154 -7.30 14.63 -5.82
N ALA A 155 -6.88 15.88 -6.01
CA ALA A 155 -7.38 17.02 -5.25
C ALA A 155 -7.33 18.30 -6.09
N SER A 156 -8.04 19.34 -5.64
CA SER A 156 -7.86 20.68 -6.20
C SER A 156 -6.45 21.21 -5.95
N ASN A 157 -5.86 21.91 -6.90
CA ASN A 157 -4.51 22.46 -6.77
C ASN A 157 -4.46 23.61 -5.75
N PHE A 158 -3.28 23.81 -5.17
CA PHE A 158 -2.97 25.02 -4.40
C PHE A 158 -2.51 26.16 -5.32
N ALA A 159 -2.51 27.40 -4.84
CA ALA A 159 -2.02 28.57 -5.58
C ALA A 159 -0.50 28.53 -5.84
N ASP A 160 0.23 27.79 -4.99
CA ASP A 160 1.68 27.62 -5.03
C ASP A 160 2.11 26.19 -5.42
N ASP A 161 1.25 25.49 -6.16
CA ASP A 161 1.44 24.13 -6.67
C ASP A 161 2.79 23.93 -7.38
N ALA A 162 3.21 24.94 -8.15
CA ALA A 162 4.47 24.95 -8.89
C ALA A 162 5.72 24.89 -8.01
N PHE A 163 5.57 25.11 -6.69
CA PHE A 163 6.66 25.01 -5.72
C PHE A 163 6.67 23.69 -4.96
N ILE A 164 5.64 22.84 -5.13
CA ILE A 164 5.61 21.50 -4.53
C ILE A 164 6.55 20.60 -5.32
N ALA A 165 7.54 20.03 -4.64
CA ALA A 165 8.45 19.09 -5.26
C ALA A 165 7.71 17.86 -5.81
N ASP A 166 8.18 17.32 -6.94
CA ASP A 166 7.52 16.18 -7.61
C ASP A 166 7.32 14.99 -6.67
N TYR A 167 8.33 14.69 -5.83
CA TYR A 167 8.28 13.58 -4.86
C TYR A 167 7.19 13.72 -3.79
N ALA A 168 6.65 14.91 -3.57
CA ALA A 168 5.66 15.21 -2.53
C ALA A 168 4.28 15.51 -3.10
N ARG A 169 4.14 15.68 -4.43
CA ARG A 169 2.91 16.16 -5.05
C ARG A 169 1.72 15.25 -4.77
N GLU A 170 1.87 13.97 -5.08
CA GLU A 170 0.81 12.97 -4.86
C GLU A 170 0.42 12.88 -3.37
N ALA A 171 1.42 12.87 -2.48
CA ALA A 171 1.20 12.86 -1.04
C ALA A 171 0.39 14.08 -0.56
N VAL A 172 0.72 15.28 -1.06
CA VAL A 172 0.01 16.52 -0.72
C VAL A 172 -1.42 16.48 -1.24
N TYR A 173 -1.66 16.00 -2.46
CA TYR A 173 -3.00 15.91 -3.03
C TYR A 173 -3.85 14.91 -2.26
N GLY A 174 -3.33 13.71 -2.01
CA GLY A 174 -4.07 12.69 -1.29
C GLY A 174 -4.42 13.10 0.12
N MET A 175 -3.49 13.68 0.87
CA MET A 175 -3.83 14.17 2.22
C MET A 175 -4.76 15.37 2.22
N LYS A 176 -4.71 16.22 1.18
CA LYS A 176 -5.64 17.33 1.02
C LYS A 176 -7.07 16.82 0.76
N SER A 177 -7.23 15.83 -0.11
CA SER A 177 -8.55 15.33 -0.53
C SER A 177 -9.33 14.71 0.62
N VAL A 178 -8.63 14.10 1.59
CA VAL A 178 -9.24 13.49 2.78
C VAL A 178 -9.09 14.32 4.05
N GLY A 179 -8.59 15.56 3.95
CA GLY A 179 -8.54 16.51 5.06
C GLY A 179 -7.47 16.26 6.13
N ILE A 180 -6.56 15.30 5.92
CA ILE A 180 -5.38 15.07 6.77
C ILE A 180 -4.45 16.29 6.76
N LEU A 181 -4.34 16.94 5.59
CA LEU A 181 -3.50 18.12 5.40
C LEU A 181 -4.34 19.30 4.94
N GLN A 182 -4.07 20.47 5.52
CA GLN A 182 -4.71 21.73 5.15
C GLN A 182 -3.66 22.79 4.77
N GLY A 183 -4.07 23.72 3.89
CA GLY A 183 -3.26 24.88 3.52
C GLY A 183 -3.08 25.86 4.68
N VAL A 184 -2.27 26.89 4.44
CA VAL A 184 -1.94 27.94 5.43
C VAL A 184 -2.81 29.21 5.28
N GLY A 185 -3.86 29.16 4.45
CA GLY A 185 -4.70 30.30 4.09
C GLY A 185 -4.55 30.69 2.61
N ASP A 186 -5.50 31.46 2.07
CA ASP A 186 -5.49 32.00 0.70
C ASP A 186 -5.22 30.97 -0.42
N ASN A 187 -5.61 29.72 -0.19
CA ASN A 187 -5.31 28.57 -1.06
C ASN A 187 -3.80 28.29 -1.24
N TYR A 188 -2.94 28.64 -0.29
CA TYR A 188 -1.51 28.30 -0.29
C TYR A 188 -1.22 27.05 0.55
N PHE A 189 -0.32 26.21 0.06
CA PHE A 189 0.23 25.09 0.82
C PHE A 189 1.50 25.46 1.59
N ALA A 190 2.34 26.33 1.06
CA ALA A 190 3.67 26.70 1.54
C ALA A 190 4.62 25.47 1.68
N PRO A 191 4.95 24.75 0.59
CA PRO A 191 5.66 23.47 0.64
C PRO A 191 7.00 23.50 1.39
N ARG A 192 7.77 24.57 1.19
CA ARG A 192 9.09 24.77 1.82
C ARG A 192 9.02 25.42 3.21
N GLY A 193 7.83 25.76 3.68
CA GLY A 193 7.62 26.24 5.05
C GLY A 193 7.87 25.13 6.06
N TYR A 194 8.37 25.49 7.24
CA TYR A 194 8.58 24.54 8.33
C TYR A 194 7.27 24.25 9.08
N THR A 195 7.17 23.04 9.62
CA THR A 195 6.02 22.60 10.41
C THR A 195 6.28 22.82 11.89
N SER A 196 5.31 23.38 12.63
CA SER A 196 5.37 23.45 14.09
C SER A 196 4.99 22.11 14.75
N ARG A 197 5.35 21.93 16.02
CA ARG A 197 4.97 20.73 16.78
C ARG A 197 3.45 20.55 16.87
N ALA A 198 2.70 21.64 17.05
CA ALA A 198 1.24 21.62 17.02
C ALA A 198 0.68 21.19 15.66
N ALA A 199 1.23 21.69 14.55
CA ALA A 199 0.77 21.31 13.21
C ALA A 199 1.05 19.84 12.89
N ALA A 200 2.20 19.30 13.33
CA ALA A 200 2.50 17.88 13.20
C ALA A 200 1.55 17.01 14.05
N ALA A 201 1.24 17.44 15.28
CA ALA A 201 0.26 16.77 16.13
C ALA A 201 -1.12 16.65 15.46
N LYS A 202 -1.57 17.76 14.84
CA LYS A 202 -2.82 17.79 14.08
C LYS A 202 -2.83 16.82 12.91
N VAL A 203 -1.78 16.83 12.09
CA VAL A 203 -1.68 15.94 10.91
C VAL A 203 -1.78 14.48 11.32
N VAL A 204 -1.08 14.06 12.36
CA VAL A 204 -1.13 12.66 12.82
C VAL A 204 -2.48 12.32 13.45
N ARG A 205 -3.10 13.22 14.22
CA ARG A 205 -4.46 12.97 14.70
C ARG A 205 -5.44 12.82 13.55
N CYS A 206 -5.43 13.73 12.57
CA CYS A 206 -6.30 13.64 11.40
C CYS A 206 -6.03 12.38 10.57
N TYR A 207 -4.78 11.95 10.45
CA TYR A 207 -4.42 10.67 9.85
C TYR A 207 -5.07 9.48 10.59
N MET A 208 -5.07 9.52 11.92
CA MET A 208 -5.65 8.45 12.75
C MET A 208 -7.17 8.46 12.81
N GLU A 209 -7.81 9.60 12.53
CA GLU A 209 -9.26 9.72 12.43
C GLU A 209 -9.78 9.48 11.00
N TYR A 210 -8.89 9.41 10.01
CA TYR A 210 -9.27 9.11 8.64
C TYR A 210 -9.79 7.66 8.54
N GLU A 211 -11.00 7.53 7.99
CA GLU A 211 -11.61 6.25 7.65
C GLU A 211 -11.36 5.97 6.16
N PRO A 212 -10.33 5.18 5.79
CA PRO A 212 -10.07 4.85 4.40
C PRO A 212 -11.18 3.97 3.83
N VAL A 213 -11.38 4.09 2.52
CA VAL A 213 -12.16 3.12 1.76
C VAL A 213 -11.47 1.75 1.78
N ASP A 214 -12.27 0.69 1.70
CA ASP A 214 -11.75 -0.65 1.50
C ASP A 214 -10.99 -0.71 0.15
N THR A 215 -10.01 -1.59 0.04
CA THR A 215 -9.17 -1.71 -1.18
C THR A 215 -9.08 -3.15 -1.67
N ALA A 216 -8.70 -3.35 -2.92
CA ALA A 216 -8.24 -4.65 -3.43
C ALA A 216 -7.00 -4.48 -4.30
N VAL A 217 -6.28 -5.58 -4.55
CA VAL A 217 -5.17 -5.60 -5.50
C VAL A 217 -5.59 -6.36 -6.74
N ILE A 218 -5.45 -5.73 -7.90
CA ILE A 218 -5.83 -6.31 -9.19
C ILE A 218 -4.60 -6.44 -10.10
N SER A 219 -4.49 -7.57 -10.80
CA SER A 219 -3.53 -7.78 -11.89
C SER A 219 -4.19 -8.43 -13.11
N ILE A 220 -3.58 -8.25 -14.28
CA ILE A 220 -3.93 -8.96 -15.52
C ILE A 220 -2.64 -9.54 -16.12
N GLU A 221 -2.60 -10.85 -16.32
CA GLU A 221 -1.37 -11.64 -16.43
C GLU A 221 -1.38 -12.54 -17.68
N LYS A 222 -0.26 -12.56 -18.41
CA LYS A 222 -0.01 -13.40 -19.60
C LYS A 222 1.18 -14.35 -19.37
N PHE A 223 1.32 -14.88 -18.16
CA PHE A 223 2.53 -15.62 -17.75
C PHE A 223 2.69 -16.96 -18.47
N THR A 224 1.59 -17.64 -18.80
CA THR A 224 1.62 -18.89 -19.60
C THR A 224 2.14 -18.68 -21.02
N LEU A 225 2.17 -17.42 -21.50
CA LEU A 225 2.76 -17.03 -22.78
C LEU A 225 4.21 -16.53 -22.64
N GLY A 226 4.71 -16.36 -21.40
CA GLY A 226 6.00 -15.73 -21.11
C GLY A 226 6.01 -14.22 -21.35
N GLN A 227 4.85 -13.55 -21.34
CA GLN A 227 4.71 -12.15 -21.76
C GLN A 227 4.44 -11.17 -20.61
N GLY A 228 4.57 -11.60 -19.35
CA GLY A 228 4.42 -10.72 -18.18
C GLY A 228 2.99 -10.18 -17.98
N TYR A 229 2.89 -8.96 -17.46
CA TYR A 229 1.64 -8.29 -17.10
C TYR A 229 1.07 -7.45 -18.25
N ILE A 230 -0.26 -7.46 -18.40
CA ILE A 230 -1.00 -6.35 -19.05
C ILE A 230 -1.26 -5.26 -18.02
N LEU A 231 -1.63 -5.65 -16.80
CA LEU A 231 -1.80 -4.77 -15.65
C LEU A 231 -0.98 -5.35 -14.49
N ILE A 232 0.06 -4.62 -14.07
CA ILE A 232 0.84 -4.96 -12.89
C ILE A 232 -0.04 -4.88 -11.62
N PRO A 233 0.33 -5.56 -10.52
CA PRO A 233 -0.42 -5.51 -9.28
C PRO A 233 -0.68 -4.05 -8.84
N SER A 234 -1.95 -3.66 -8.78
CA SER A 234 -2.35 -2.28 -8.52
C SER A 234 -3.40 -2.23 -7.43
N VAL A 235 -3.24 -1.30 -6.47
CA VAL A 235 -4.22 -1.06 -5.41
C VAL A 235 -5.39 -0.27 -5.99
N VAL A 236 -6.61 -0.81 -5.85
CA VAL A 236 -7.84 -0.20 -6.34
C VAL A 236 -8.77 0.08 -5.15
N PRO A 237 -9.23 1.33 -4.94
CA PRO A 237 -10.24 1.64 -3.93
C PRO A 237 -11.60 1.04 -4.32
N LEU A 238 -12.32 0.52 -3.35
CA LEU A 238 -13.61 -0.16 -3.55
C LEU A 238 -14.80 0.77 -3.31
N GLU A 239 -15.80 0.67 -4.19
CA GLU A 239 -17.13 1.20 -3.93
C GLU A 239 -17.95 0.23 -3.05
N ASP A 240 -19.01 0.75 -2.42
CA ASP A 240 -19.97 -0.07 -1.66
C ASP A 240 -20.51 -1.21 -2.52
N HIS A 241 -20.39 -2.45 -2.02
CA HIS A 241 -20.82 -3.67 -2.71
C HIS A 241 -20.15 -3.92 -4.07
N ALA A 242 -18.89 -3.50 -4.24
CA ALA A 242 -18.11 -3.80 -5.41
C ALA A 242 -18.03 -5.32 -5.72
N THR A 243 -18.04 -5.64 -7.00
CA THR A 243 -17.81 -6.99 -7.54
C THR A 243 -16.47 -7.04 -8.24
N VAL A 244 -15.92 -8.24 -8.45
CA VAL A 244 -14.68 -8.40 -9.22
C VAL A 244 -14.81 -7.78 -10.63
N ASP A 245 -15.97 -7.92 -11.27
CA ASP A 245 -16.29 -7.31 -12.57
C ASP A 245 -16.25 -5.78 -12.54
N SER A 246 -16.92 -5.16 -11.55
CA SER A 246 -16.96 -3.70 -11.45
C SER A 246 -15.59 -3.10 -11.16
N VAL A 247 -14.78 -3.75 -10.32
CA VAL A 247 -13.42 -3.31 -10.01
C VAL A 247 -12.50 -3.48 -11.22
N LEU A 248 -12.60 -4.60 -11.93
CA LEU A 248 -11.84 -4.81 -13.16
C LEU A 248 -12.19 -3.75 -14.21
N HIS A 249 -13.46 -3.40 -14.36
CA HIS A 249 -13.90 -2.33 -15.26
C HIS A 249 -13.38 -0.95 -14.87
N GLN A 250 -13.37 -0.63 -13.57
CA GLN A 250 -12.83 0.61 -13.04
C GLN A 250 -11.35 0.75 -13.39
N VAL A 251 -10.51 -0.20 -12.95
CA VAL A 251 -9.06 -0.11 -13.15
C VAL A 251 -8.68 -0.17 -14.62
N SER A 252 -9.41 -0.96 -15.42
CA SER A 252 -9.14 -1.03 -16.87
C SER A 252 -9.51 0.27 -17.57
N SER A 253 -10.57 0.95 -17.15
CA SER A 253 -10.91 2.28 -17.68
C SER A 253 -9.86 3.33 -17.31
N GLU A 254 -9.34 3.29 -16.08
CA GLU A 254 -8.29 4.20 -15.61
C GLU A 254 -6.96 3.98 -16.34
N CYS A 255 -6.61 2.71 -16.62
CA CYS A 255 -5.40 2.34 -17.36
C CYS A 255 -5.56 2.38 -18.89
N GLY A 256 -6.77 2.64 -19.41
CA GLY A 256 -7.04 2.65 -20.85
C GLY A 256 -6.97 1.27 -21.51
N ILE A 257 -7.27 0.20 -20.77
CA ILE A 257 -7.29 -1.19 -21.24
C ILE A 257 -8.72 -1.54 -21.67
N SER A 258 -8.93 -1.87 -22.95
CA SER A 258 -10.26 -2.30 -23.40
C SER A 258 -10.52 -3.77 -23.07
N LEU A 259 -11.68 -4.06 -22.49
CA LEU A 259 -12.12 -5.43 -22.16
C LEU A 259 -13.35 -5.83 -22.98
N LYS A 260 -13.52 -7.13 -23.24
CA LYS A 260 -14.75 -7.69 -23.81
C LYS A 260 -15.24 -8.87 -22.98
N PHE A 261 -16.52 -8.86 -22.68
CA PHE A 261 -17.18 -9.89 -21.88
C PHE A 261 -18.27 -10.61 -22.68
N ASN A 262 -18.46 -11.88 -22.38
CA ASN A 262 -19.67 -12.60 -22.77
C ASN A 262 -20.83 -12.13 -21.89
N THR A 263 -21.75 -11.36 -22.48
CA THR A 263 -22.88 -10.76 -21.77
C THR A 263 -23.87 -11.75 -21.17
N SER A 264 -23.81 -13.04 -21.56
CA SER A 264 -24.73 -14.06 -21.04
C SER A 264 -24.28 -14.64 -19.71
N TYR A 265 -22.98 -14.61 -19.42
CA TYR A 265 -22.37 -15.29 -18.26
C TYR A 265 -21.35 -14.41 -17.51
N GLY A 266 -21.15 -13.14 -17.89
CA GLY A 266 -20.18 -12.25 -17.22
C GLY A 266 -18.73 -12.73 -17.34
N TYR A 267 -18.42 -13.52 -18.36
CA TYR A 267 -17.10 -14.12 -18.58
C TYR A 267 -16.20 -13.17 -19.39
N LEU A 268 -14.98 -12.92 -18.92
CA LEU A 268 -13.98 -12.13 -19.65
C LEU A 268 -13.48 -12.93 -20.86
N THR A 269 -13.78 -12.45 -22.06
CA THR A 269 -13.46 -13.14 -23.33
C THR A 269 -12.22 -12.58 -24.00
N TYR A 270 -12.00 -11.27 -23.91
CA TYR A 270 -10.82 -10.61 -24.52
C TYR A 270 -10.32 -9.48 -23.64
N VAL A 271 -8.99 -9.34 -23.59
CA VAL A 271 -8.30 -8.16 -23.05
C VAL A 271 -7.51 -7.53 -24.19
N GLU A 272 -7.55 -6.20 -24.28
CA GLU A 272 -6.72 -5.46 -25.23
C GLU A 272 -5.25 -5.70 -24.92
N ASP A 273 -4.54 -6.22 -25.91
CA ASP A 273 -3.12 -6.53 -25.85
C ASP A 273 -2.54 -6.31 -27.25
N ARG A 274 -1.98 -5.11 -27.45
CA ARG A 274 -1.33 -4.73 -28.71
C ARG A 274 0.13 -5.14 -28.77
N GLU A 275 0.66 -5.64 -27.67
CA GLU A 275 2.03 -6.12 -27.60
C GLU A 275 2.12 -7.51 -28.21
N ASN A 276 2.83 -7.60 -29.34
CA ASN A 276 3.10 -8.86 -30.01
C ASN A 276 4.57 -9.23 -29.80
N THR A 277 4.91 -9.61 -28.56
CA THR A 277 6.23 -10.13 -28.19
C THR A 277 6.36 -11.60 -28.55
N ILE A 278 7.60 -12.09 -28.68
CA ILE A 278 7.88 -13.51 -28.90
C ILE A 278 7.34 -14.31 -27.71
N LEU A 279 6.66 -15.43 -28.00
CA LEU A 279 6.20 -16.35 -26.98
C LEU A 279 7.38 -17.04 -26.29
N ASP A 280 7.36 -17.07 -24.97
CA ASP A 280 8.28 -17.83 -24.13
C ASP A 280 7.49 -18.74 -23.19
N ILE A 281 6.81 -19.71 -23.79
CA ILE A 281 5.88 -20.59 -23.08
C ILE A 281 6.66 -21.52 -22.13
N PRO A 282 6.30 -21.59 -20.84
CA PRO A 282 6.92 -22.49 -19.88
C PRO A 282 6.97 -23.95 -20.36
N ALA A 283 8.09 -24.62 -20.10
CA ALA A 283 8.37 -25.95 -20.63
C ALA A 283 7.33 -26.99 -20.19
N PHE A 284 6.86 -26.93 -18.95
CA PHE A 284 5.86 -27.86 -18.42
C PHE A 284 4.53 -27.80 -19.19
N ILE A 285 4.15 -26.64 -19.74
CA ILE A 285 2.94 -26.48 -20.56
C ILE A 285 3.17 -27.15 -21.93
N LEU A 286 4.32 -26.88 -22.56
CA LEU A 286 4.68 -27.48 -23.84
C LEU A 286 4.74 -29.01 -23.77
N GLU A 287 5.21 -29.57 -22.66
CA GLU A 287 5.22 -31.01 -22.42
C GLU A 287 3.81 -31.62 -22.37
N GLU A 288 2.85 -30.97 -21.70
CA GLU A 288 1.45 -31.41 -21.64
C GLU A 288 0.73 -31.30 -22.98
N MET A 289 0.99 -30.23 -23.73
CA MET A 289 0.50 -30.09 -25.10
C MET A 289 1.04 -31.21 -26.00
N ALA A 290 2.33 -31.53 -25.88
CA ALA A 290 2.97 -32.59 -26.67
C ALA A 290 2.39 -33.99 -26.37
N LYS A 291 2.09 -34.30 -25.10
CA LYS A 291 1.42 -35.55 -24.69
C LYS A 291 0.06 -35.72 -25.38
N SER A 292 -0.63 -34.61 -25.61
CA SER A 292 -1.96 -34.58 -26.22
C SER A 292 -1.95 -34.34 -27.74
N GLN A 293 -0.76 -34.18 -28.34
CA GLN A 293 -0.58 -33.82 -29.76
C GLN A 293 -1.30 -32.51 -30.15
N THR A 294 -1.44 -31.58 -29.22
CA THR A 294 -2.03 -30.26 -29.45
C THR A 294 -0.98 -29.35 -30.09
N ASN A 295 -1.28 -28.82 -31.28
CA ASN A 295 -0.42 -27.84 -31.94
C ASN A 295 -0.74 -26.43 -31.45
N LEU A 296 0.30 -25.61 -31.30
CA LEU A 296 0.16 -24.18 -31.06
C LEU A 296 -0.29 -23.48 -32.36
N GLY A 297 -1.40 -22.76 -32.29
CA GLY A 297 -1.89 -21.87 -33.34
C GLY A 297 -1.38 -20.44 -33.18
N ASP A 298 -2.08 -19.51 -33.82
CA ASP A 298 -1.84 -18.06 -33.72
C ASP A 298 -2.99 -17.37 -32.97
N ARG A 299 -2.83 -16.09 -32.66
CA ARG A 299 -3.95 -15.23 -32.24
C ARG A 299 -4.91 -15.00 -33.40
N THR A 300 -6.19 -14.92 -33.08
CA THR A 300 -7.27 -14.58 -34.03
C THR A 300 -7.42 -13.07 -34.24
N ASN A 301 -6.82 -12.25 -33.37
CA ASN A 301 -6.89 -10.80 -33.40
C ASN A 301 -5.53 -10.17 -33.03
N GLU A 302 -5.11 -9.12 -33.72
CA GLU A 302 -3.83 -8.42 -33.48
C GLU A 302 -3.88 -7.39 -32.34
N THR A 303 -5.09 -7.02 -31.89
CA THR A 303 -5.33 -6.00 -30.86
C THR A 303 -5.77 -6.61 -29.54
N PHE A 304 -6.29 -7.83 -29.55
CA PHE A 304 -6.87 -8.48 -28.38
C PHE A 304 -6.27 -9.86 -28.19
N LEU A 305 -5.98 -10.21 -26.95
CA LEU A 305 -5.74 -11.58 -26.52
C LEU A 305 -7.05 -12.16 -25.99
N GLY A 306 -7.54 -13.21 -26.65
CA GLY A 306 -8.87 -13.77 -26.47
C GLY A 306 -8.91 -15.23 -26.08
N GLU A 307 -10.10 -15.65 -25.63
CA GLU A 307 -10.44 -17.07 -25.58
C GLU A 307 -10.18 -17.76 -26.93
N TYR A 308 -9.69 -18.98 -26.86
CA TYR A 308 -9.32 -19.82 -28.01
C TYR A 308 -8.13 -19.34 -28.85
N ASP A 309 -7.45 -18.25 -28.47
CA ASP A 309 -6.19 -17.87 -29.10
C ASP A 309 -5.11 -18.90 -28.74
N TYR A 310 -4.27 -19.24 -29.72
CA TYR A 310 -3.21 -20.26 -29.64
C TYR A 310 -3.67 -21.72 -29.43
N THR A 311 -4.63 -21.99 -28.55
CA THR A 311 -5.21 -23.34 -28.40
C THR A 311 -6.72 -23.29 -28.16
N PRO A 312 -7.48 -24.35 -28.53
CA PRO A 312 -8.92 -24.42 -28.25
C PRO A 312 -9.29 -24.47 -26.76
N GLN A 313 -8.32 -24.57 -25.86
CA GLN A 313 -8.53 -24.62 -24.41
C GLN A 313 -8.12 -23.32 -23.71
N ALA A 314 -7.55 -22.38 -24.46
CA ALA A 314 -7.05 -21.13 -23.93
C ALA A 314 -8.19 -20.17 -23.55
N GLY A 315 -7.98 -19.38 -22.52
CA GLY A 315 -8.96 -18.38 -22.07
C GLY A 315 -8.55 -17.67 -20.79
N TRP A 316 -9.28 -16.60 -20.49
CA TRP A 316 -9.08 -15.82 -19.26
C TRP A 316 -9.77 -16.50 -18.08
N LEU A 317 -9.06 -16.61 -16.98
CA LEU A 317 -9.57 -17.12 -15.71
C LEU A 317 -9.18 -16.16 -14.59
N TYR A 318 -9.84 -16.23 -13.44
CA TYR A 318 -9.46 -15.39 -12.31
C TYR A 318 -9.42 -16.13 -10.98
N TRP A 319 -8.54 -15.63 -10.11
CA TRP A 319 -8.34 -16.10 -8.75
C TRP A 319 -8.66 -14.97 -7.79
N VAL A 320 -9.17 -15.33 -6.62
CA VAL A 320 -9.27 -14.44 -5.48
C VAL A 320 -8.56 -15.12 -4.32
N ASN A 321 -7.56 -14.46 -3.76
CA ASN A 321 -6.75 -14.95 -2.64
C ASN A 321 -6.22 -16.38 -2.89
N ASN A 322 -5.41 -16.53 -3.95
CA ASN A 322 -4.80 -17.78 -4.43
C ASN A 322 -5.80 -18.94 -4.69
N THR A 323 -7.10 -18.64 -4.73
CA THR A 323 -8.16 -19.63 -4.94
C THR A 323 -8.82 -19.39 -6.29
N PRO A 324 -8.88 -20.40 -7.20
CA PRO A 324 -9.56 -20.24 -8.47
C PRO A 324 -11.04 -19.96 -8.24
N ALA A 325 -11.56 -18.93 -8.91
CA ALA A 325 -12.96 -18.56 -8.73
C ALA A 325 -13.91 -19.59 -9.37
N SER A 326 -15.01 -19.86 -8.67
CA SER A 326 -16.05 -20.81 -9.09
C SER A 326 -17.34 -20.15 -9.58
N VAL A 327 -17.40 -18.83 -9.54
CA VAL A 327 -18.53 -18.00 -9.97
C VAL A 327 -18.07 -16.97 -10.99
N SER A 328 -19.01 -16.27 -11.61
CA SER A 328 -18.70 -15.21 -12.57
C SER A 328 -18.19 -13.96 -11.85
N ALA A 329 -17.37 -13.14 -12.51
CA ALA A 329 -16.77 -11.95 -11.91
C ALA A 329 -17.82 -10.94 -11.37
N ASN A 330 -19.00 -10.89 -12.00
CA ASN A 330 -20.13 -10.04 -11.59
C ASN A 330 -20.95 -10.63 -10.42
N GLU A 331 -20.67 -11.86 -10.00
CA GLU A 331 -21.33 -12.54 -8.88
C GLU A 331 -20.44 -12.62 -7.64
N TYR A 332 -19.13 -12.40 -7.79
CA TYR A 332 -18.18 -12.35 -6.68
C TYR A 332 -18.10 -10.93 -6.10
N PHE A 333 -18.59 -10.75 -4.87
CA PHE A 333 -18.40 -9.53 -4.11
C PHE A 333 -17.00 -9.49 -3.52
N ILE A 334 -16.25 -8.44 -3.83
CA ILE A 334 -14.86 -8.29 -3.42
C ILE A 334 -14.77 -7.75 -1.99
N GLY A 335 -13.85 -8.29 -1.21
CA GLY A 335 -13.56 -7.88 0.16
C GLY A 335 -12.33 -6.98 0.28
N ASP A 336 -12.21 -6.34 1.43
CA ASP A 336 -11.08 -5.49 1.77
C ASP A 336 -9.76 -6.29 1.84
N CYS A 337 -8.76 -5.84 1.09
CA CYS A 337 -7.48 -6.47 0.79
C CYS A 337 -7.55 -7.82 0.06
N ASP A 338 -8.62 -8.09 -0.69
CA ASP A 338 -8.59 -9.21 -1.63
C ASP A 338 -7.52 -8.99 -2.71
N VAL A 339 -6.82 -10.06 -3.08
CA VAL A 339 -5.91 -10.10 -4.22
C VAL A 339 -6.60 -10.84 -5.36
N VAL A 340 -6.83 -10.16 -6.47
CA VAL A 340 -7.54 -10.69 -7.64
C VAL A 340 -6.61 -10.70 -8.84
N ARG A 341 -6.43 -11.90 -9.40
CA ARG A 341 -5.51 -12.13 -10.52
C ARG A 341 -6.28 -12.64 -11.72
N PHE A 342 -6.37 -11.84 -12.77
CA PHE A 342 -6.87 -12.31 -14.07
C PHE A 342 -5.72 -12.89 -14.88
N GLN A 343 -5.77 -14.18 -15.17
CA GLN A 343 -4.68 -14.93 -15.75
C GLN A 343 -5.12 -15.58 -17.07
N PHE A 344 -4.31 -15.42 -18.11
CA PHE A 344 -4.50 -16.14 -19.35
C PHE A 344 -4.01 -17.59 -19.20
N SER A 345 -4.91 -18.56 -19.33
CA SER A 345 -4.55 -19.97 -19.48
C SER A 345 -4.30 -20.23 -20.97
N LEU A 346 -3.16 -20.82 -21.30
CA LEU A 346 -2.83 -21.25 -22.66
C LEU A 346 -3.39 -22.64 -22.94
N TYR A 347 -3.36 -23.56 -21.98
CA TYR A 347 -3.72 -24.96 -22.19
C TYR A 347 -4.21 -25.66 -20.91
N GLY A 348 -5.16 -26.59 -21.05
CA GLY A 348 -5.62 -27.40 -19.91
C GLY A 348 -6.72 -26.76 -19.07
N TYR A 349 -7.46 -25.78 -19.60
CA TYR A 349 -8.57 -25.11 -18.90
C TYR A 349 -8.19 -24.52 -17.53
N GLY A 350 -6.94 -24.05 -17.40
CA GLY A 350 -6.38 -23.51 -16.16
C GLY A 350 -5.47 -24.46 -15.39
N ALA A 351 -5.31 -25.72 -15.82
CA ALA A 351 -4.34 -26.65 -15.21
C ALA A 351 -2.90 -26.11 -15.25
N ASP A 352 -2.57 -25.33 -16.29
CA ASP A 352 -1.30 -24.62 -16.46
C ASP A 352 -1.09 -23.46 -15.48
N LEU A 353 -2.16 -23.00 -14.84
CA LEU A 353 -2.18 -21.96 -13.82
C LEU A 353 -2.38 -22.52 -12.40
N GLY A 354 -2.22 -23.83 -12.23
CA GLY A 354 -2.38 -24.46 -10.91
C GLY A 354 -3.84 -24.72 -10.51
N ARG A 355 -4.82 -24.56 -11.42
CA ARG A 355 -6.23 -24.81 -11.11
C ARG A 355 -6.46 -26.29 -10.78
N ALA A 356 -7.00 -26.53 -9.58
CA ALA A 356 -7.41 -27.85 -9.13
C ALA A 356 -8.93 -27.89 -8.90
N ASP A 357 -9.64 -28.73 -9.65
CA ASP A 357 -11.05 -29.04 -9.43
C ASP A 357 -11.35 -30.49 -9.84
N ASP A 358 -12.62 -30.92 -9.79
CA ASP A 358 -13.02 -32.30 -10.09
C ASP A 358 -12.64 -32.77 -11.51
N TRP A 359 -12.38 -31.83 -12.44
CA TRP A 359 -12.10 -32.11 -13.85
C TRP A 359 -10.69 -31.68 -14.28
N THR A 360 -9.99 -30.92 -13.43
CA THR A 360 -8.72 -30.27 -13.75
C THR A 360 -7.66 -30.70 -12.75
N ILE A 361 -6.58 -31.30 -13.26
CA ILE A 361 -5.40 -31.65 -12.46
C ILE A 361 -4.30 -30.65 -12.81
N PRO A 362 -3.77 -29.89 -11.83
CA PRO A 362 -2.68 -28.97 -12.06
C PRO A 362 -1.47 -29.63 -12.72
N TYR A 363 -0.87 -28.95 -13.70
CA TYR A 363 0.38 -29.41 -14.31
C TYR A 363 1.57 -29.23 -13.36
N GLN A 364 1.45 -28.26 -12.46
CA GLN A 364 2.40 -28.03 -11.37
C GLN A 364 1.69 -27.42 -10.16
N THR A 365 2.37 -27.47 -9.01
CA THR A 365 1.97 -26.72 -7.81
C THR A 365 2.51 -25.30 -7.93
N SER A 366 1.64 -24.31 -7.74
CA SER A 366 2.04 -22.89 -7.68
C SER A 366 2.24 -22.44 -6.24
N ALA A 367 3.26 -21.61 -6.00
CA ALA A 367 3.42 -20.91 -4.73
C ALA A 367 2.26 -19.93 -4.48
N ASP A 368 1.98 -19.67 -3.21
CA ASP A 368 1.06 -18.60 -2.81
C ASP A 368 1.79 -17.26 -2.90
N LYS A 369 1.30 -16.39 -3.80
CA LYS A 369 1.93 -15.12 -4.17
C LYS A 369 1.18 -13.90 -3.67
N ASP A 370 0.08 -14.07 -2.95
CA ASP A 370 -0.86 -12.98 -2.66
C ASP A 370 -0.22 -11.87 -1.82
N GLU A 371 0.52 -12.24 -0.77
CA GLU A 371 1.15 -11.25 0.12
C GLU A 371 2.29 -10.50 -0.58
N LEU A 372 3.07 -11.17 -1.44
CA LEU A 372 4.08 -10.52 -2.28
C LEU A 372 3.44 -9.58 -3.30
N MET A 373 2.31 -9.99 -3.89
CA MET A 373 1.55 -9.18 -4.83
C MET A 373 0.98 -7.92 -4.14
N MET A 374 0.45 -8.06 -2.93
CA MET A 374 0.02 -6.96 -2.07
C MET A 374 1.19 -6.01 -1.78
N ALA A 375 2.36 -6.55 -1.42
CA ALA A 375 3.57 -5.79 -1.16
C ALA A 375 3.99 -4.92 -2.35
N VAL A 376 4.07 -5.53 -3.52
CA VAL A 376 4.42 -4.88 -4.77
C VAL A 376 3.40 -3.79 -5.10
N ALA A 377 2.10 -4.08 -4.99
CA ALA A 377 1.06 -3.10 -5.29
C ALA A 377 1.16 -1.83 -4.41
N TRP A 378 1.43 -1.99 -3.11
CA TRP A 378 1.57 -0.86 -2.18
C TRP A 378 2.91 -0.12 -2.30
N ALA A 379 4.00 -0.83 -2.59
CA ALA A 379 5.32 -0.23 -2.81
C ALA A 379 5.27 0.75 -3.98
N ASN A 380 4.89 0.23 -5.17
CA ASN A 380 4.86 0.95 -6.44
C ASN A 380 6.12 1.81 -6.66
N ASP A 381 7.30 1.19 -6.58
CA ASP A 381 8.62 1.86 -6.71
C ASP A 381 9.46 1.11 -7.76
N SER A 382 9.20 1.39 -9.05
CA SER A 382 9.85 0.70 -10.17
C SER A 382 11.35 0.95 -10.29
N ASP A 383 11.89 1.94 -9.55
CA ASP A 383 13.32 2.26 -9.54
C ASP A 383 14.08 1.43 -8.48
N ASP A 384 13.37 0.62 -7.68
CA ASP A 384 13.96 -0.22 -6.64
C ASP A 384 14.28 -1.64 -7.16
N ASP A 385 15.51 -2.10 -6.90
CA ASP A 385 15.97 -3.42 -7.35
C ASP A 385 15.19 -4.57 -6.67
N ALA A 386 14.81 -4.42 -5.40
CA ALA A 386 14.02 -5.45 -4.70
C ALA A 386 12.59 -5.48 -5.23
N TYR A 387 12.01 -4.34 -5.59
CA TYR A 387 10.74 -4.26 -6.31
C TYR A 387 10.79 -4.98 -7.66
N THR A 388 11.84 -4.72 -8.44
CA THR A 388 12.03 -5.37 -9.74
C THR A 388 12.18 -6.87 -9.59
N HIS A 389 13.00 -7.34 -8.63
CA HIS A 389 13.15 -8.75 -8.34
C HIS A 389 11.84 -9.41 -7.87
N ALA A 390 11.06 -8.73 -7.03
CA ALA A 390 9.74 -9.21 -6.62
C ALA A 390 8.80 -9.41 -7.81
N LEU A 391 8.80 -8.50 -8.80
CA LEU A 391 8.03 -8.68 -10.03
C LEU A 391 8.50 -9.87 -10.86
N GLU A 392 9.79 -10.15 -10.92
CA GLU A 392 10.35 -11.34 -11.59
C GLU A 392 9.83 -12.62 -10.94
N VAL A 393 9.94 -12.72 -9.61
CA VAL A 393 9.42 -13.85 -8.82
C VAL A 393 7.91 -13.99 -8.95
N LEU A 394 7.16 -12.88 -9.03
CA LEU A 394 5.71 -12.95 -9.26
C LEU A 394 5.37 -13.48 -10.66
N THR A 395 6.14 -13.10 -11.68
CA THR A 395 5.91 -13.46 -13.08
C THR A 395 6.27 -14.91 -13.39
N ASP A 396 7.29 -15.45 -12.73
CA ASP A 396 7.73 -16.83 -12.94
C ASP A 396 6.76 -17.84 -12.29
N LEU A 397 6.03 -18.59 -13.12
CA LEU A 397 5.07 -19.60 -12.65
C LEU A 397 5.71 -20.74 -11.85
N GLU A 398 7.02 -20.98 -12.03
CA GLU A 398 7.77 -22.06 -11.39
C GLU A 398 8.44 -21.64 -10.06
N SER A 399 8.35 -20.36 -9.68
CA SER A 399 8.90 -19.86 -8.41
C SER A 399 8.35 -20.62 -7.21
N THR A 400 9.26 -21.01 -6.32
CA THR A 400 8.97 -21.74 -5.08
C THR A 400 8.45 -20.81 -3.98
N GLN A 401 7.80 -21.38 -2.96
CA GLN A 401 7.35 -20.59 -1.81
C GLN A 401 8.52 -19.90 -1.09
N ASP A 402 9.68 -20.57 -0.98
CA ASP A 402 10.87 -19.98 -0.35
C ASP A 402 11.38 -18.75 -1.12
N GLU A 403 11.31 -18.76 -2.45
CA GLU A 403 11.67 -17.60 -3.29
C GLU A 403 10.66 -16.46 -3.14
N VAL A 404 9.37 -16.77 -3.08
CA VAL A 404 8.31 -15.78 -2.82
C VAL A 404 8.50 -15.13 -1.44
N ASP A 405 8.71 -15.94 -0.41
CA ASP A 405 8.91 -15.46 0.96
C ASP A 405 10.21 -14.64 1.08
N ALA A 406 11.28 -15.03 0.38
CA ALA A 406 12.52 -14.29 0.33
C ALA A 406 12.37 -12.94 -0.39
N ALA A 407 11.65 -12.90 -1.51
CA ALA A 407 11.36 -11.65 -2.23
C ALA A 407 10.49 -10.70 -1.40
N LEU A 408 9.48 -11.24 -0.71
CA LEU A 408 8.65 -10.47 0.21
C LEU A 408 9.49 -9.87 1.34
N GLN A 409 10.37 -10.67 1.95
CA GLN A 409 11.31 -10.20 2.96
C GLN A 409 12.32 -9.20 2.40
N ALA A 410 12.62 -9.18 1.10
CA ALA A 410 13.55 -8.21 0.54
C ALA A 410 12.91 -6.83 0.35
N LEU A 411 11.58 -6.75 0.20
CA LEU A 411 10.87 -5.50 -0.02
C LEU A 411 10.93 -4.60 1.22
N PRO A 412 11.42 -3.35 1.10
CA PRO A 412 11.49 -2.42 2.22
C PRO A 412 10.11 -2.17 2.84
N SER A 413 9.06 -2.05 2.03
CA SER A 413 7.76 -1.53 2.44
C SER A 413 6.90 -2.44 3.33
N LEU A 414 7.35 -3.64 3.73
CA LEU A 414 6.54 -4.59 4.51
C LEU A 414 7.31 -5.48 5.54
N LYS A 415 8.56 -5.15 5.92
CA LYS A 415 9.23 -5.87 7.02
C LYS A 415 8.65 -5.57 8.40
#